data_AF-A0A2H1IHE5-F1
#
_entry.id   AF-A0A2H1IHE5-F1
#
_cell.length_a   1.000
_cell.length_b   1.000
_cell.length_c   1.000
_cell.angle_alpha   90.00
_cell.angle_beta   90.00
_cell.angle_gamma   90.00
#
_symmetry.space_group_name_H-M   'P 1'
#
loop_
_entity.id
_entity.type
_entity.pdbx_description
1 polymer ?
#
loop_
_entity_poly.entity_id
_entity_poly.type
_entity_poly.pdbx_seq_one_letter_code
_entity_poly.pdbx_strand_id
1 'polypeptide(L)'
;MLREMTITGGTCFGRSPLTVTGLKPASFFYGPNGSGKTTISRAFAGYGSLQLEPEWHDGTDMAVHVYNRDLVDQILRESNRMPGVFVLGENSVDAQKRLEQIQMTGGERDRAVNVYGRMQTSHSVAQDRQRGLLTV
;
A
#
# COMPACT_ATOMS: atom_id res chain seq x y z
N MET A 1 -14.75 -3.43 23.88
CA MET A 1 -15.77 -2.93 22.92
C MET A 1 -15.74 -1.41 22.88
N LEU A 2 -15.91 -0.78 21.70
CA LEU A 2 -15.97 0.69 21.58
C LEU A 2 -17.17 1.24 22.37
N ARG A 3 -16.90 2.11 23.33
CA ARG A 3 -17.87 2.72 24.26
C ARG A 3 -18.40 4.03 23.70
N GLU A 4 -17.47 4.90 23.36
CA GLU A 4 -17.71 6.21 22.78
C GLU A 4 -16.53 6.60 21.89
N MET A 5 -16.73 7.65 21.10
CA MET A 5 -15.65 8.26 20.35
C MET A 5 -15.86 9.76 20.30
N THR A 6 -14.78 10.51 20.48
CA THR A 6 -14.78 11.96 20.28
C THR A 6 -14.14 12.28 18.94
N ILE A 7 -14.84 13.08 18.15
CA ILE A 7 -14.43 13.51 16.82
C ILE A 7 -14.17 15.01 16.86
N THR A 8 -12.97 15.43 16.45
CA THR A 8 -12.60 16.85 16.40
C THR A 8 -11.90 17.17 15.07
N GLY A 9 -12.29 18.26 14.42
CA GLY A 9 -11.63 18.76 13.22
C GLY A 9 -12.21 18.21 11.91
N GLY A 10 -11.41 18.31 10.85
CA GLY A 10 -11.83 17.94 9.50
C GLY A 10 -12.88 18.87 8.88
N THR A 11 -13.11 18.68 7.59
CA THR A 11 -14.05 19.49 6.80
C THR A 11 -15.51 19.22 7.14
N CYS A 12 -15.83 18.02 7.62
CA CYS A 12 -17.21 17.57 7.86
C CYS A 12 -17.69 17.81 9.30
N PHE A 13 -16.80 17.92 10.28
CA PHE A 13 -17.17 17.99 11.71
C PHE A 13 -16.83 19.32 12.38
N GLY A 14 -16.00 20.16 11.73
CA GLY A 14 -15.63 21.47 12.28
C GLY A 14 -14.70 21.33 13.49
N ARG A 15 -14.47 22.45 14.20
CA ARG A 15 -13.48 22.49 15.29
C ARG A 15 -14.05 22.13 16.66
N SER A 16 -15.38 22.13 16.81
CA SER A 16 -16.02 21.77 18.06
C SER A 16 -16.03 20.25 18.22
N PRO A 17 -15.60 19.70 19.37
CA PRO A 17 -15.64 18.27 19.62
C PRO A 17 -17.08 17.73 19.53
N LEU A 18 -17.25 16.63 18.79
CA LEU A 18 -18.47 15.86 18.71
C LEU A 18 -18.25 14.51 19.38
N THR A 19 -18.89 14.29 20.53
CA THR A 19 -18.87 13.01 21.23
C THR A 19 -20.03 12.14 20.77
N VAL A 20 -19.71 10.94 20.29
CA VAL A 20 -20.70 9.93 19.91
C VAL A 20 -20.77 8.88 21.01
N THR A 21 -21.90 8.85 21.71
CA THR A 21 -22.19 7.92 22.81
C THR A 21 -23.22 6.87 22.41
N GLY A 22 -23.45 5.86 23.26
CA GLY A 22 -24.52 4.88 23.07
C GLY A 22 -24.23 3.87 21.95
N LEU A 23 -22.95 3.63 21.67
CA LEU A 23 -22.51 2.67 20.66
C LEU A 23 -22.85 1.25 21.11
N LYS A 24 -23.35 0.46 20.16
CA LYS A 24 -23.65 -0.97 20.32
C LYS A 24 -22.60 -1.80 19.59
N PRO A 25 -22.50 -3.12 19.84
CA PRO A 25 -21.57 -3.97 19.10
C PRO A 25 -21.71 -3.84 17.57
N ALA A 26 -22.94 -3.56 17.11
CA ALA A 26 -23.22 -3.11 15.75
C ALA A 26 -23.83 -1.70 15.78
N SER A 27 -23.08 -0.72 15.29
CA SER A 27 -23.51 0.68 15.14
C SER A 27 -23.51 1.06 13.66
N PHE A 28 -24.55 1.76 13.22
CA PHE A 28 -24.70 2.19 11.82
C PHE A 28 -24.69 3.72 11.74
N PHE A 29 -23.78 4.26 10.92
CA PHE A 29 -23.70 5.69 10.64
C PHE A 29 -24.17 5.94 9.21
N TYR A 30 -25.20 6.77 9.05
CA TYR A 30 -25.78 7.12 7.75
C TYR A 30 -25.93 8.64 7.60
N GLY A 31 -26.00 9.11 6.36
CA GLY A 31 -26.11 10.53 6.03
C GLY A 31 -25.85 10.79 4.55
N PRO A 32 -26.04 12.03 4.07
CA PRO A 32 -25.82 12.40 2.66
C PRO A 32 -24.34 12.31 2.24
N ASN A 33 -24.08 12.43 0.93
CA ASN A 33 -22.71 12.54 0.43
C ASN A 33 -22.03 13.78 1.05
N GLY A 34 -20.77 13.63 1.46
CA GLY A 34 -20.03 14.70 2.16
C GLY A 34 -20.28 14.78 3.67
N SER A 35 -21.15 13.94 4.26
CA SER A 35 -21.42 13.95 5.70
C SER A 35 -20.29 13.40 6.60
N GLY A 36 -19.13 13.06 6.04
CA GLY A 36 -17.97 12.59 6.81
C GLY A 36 -17.89 11.07 7.08
N LYS A 37 -18.77 10.23 6.50
CA LYS A 37 -18.73 8.76 6.69
C LYS A 37 -17.36 8.14 6.35
N THR A 38 -16.85 8.42 5.15
CA THR A 38 -15.52 7.97 4.73
C THR A 38 -14.40 8.62 5.56
N THR A 39 -14.63 9.84 6.05
CA THR A 39 -13.66 10.55 6.90
C THR A 39 -13.51 9.86 8.26
N ILE A 40 -14.61 9.41 8.88
CA ILE A 40 -14.58 8.63 10.12
C ILE A 40 -13.82 7.31 9.90
N SER A 41 -14.13 6.56 8.84
CA SER A 41 -13.45 5.28 8.60
C SER A 41 -11.95 5.45 8.34
N ARG A 42 -11.54 6.50 7.62
CA ARG A 42 -10.12 6.86 7.42
C ARG A 42 -9.41 7.21 8.71
N ALA A 43 -10.07 7.96 9.61
CA ALA A 43 -9.50 8.31 10.91
C ALA A 43 -9.25 7.06 11.78
N PHE A 44 -10.18 6.11 11.79
CA PHE A 44 -9.97 4.81 12.44
C PHE A 44 -8.80 4.02 11.85
N ALA A 45 -8.52 4.19 10.56
CA ALA A 45 -7.38 3.56 9.89
C ALA A 45 -6.05 4.32 10.09
N GLY A 46 -6.05 5.43 10.85
CA GLY A 46 -4.86 6.26 11.08
C GLY A 46 -4.54 7.23 9.96
N TYR A 47 -5.47 7.49 9.04
CA TYR A 47 -5.29 8.42 7.92
C TYR A 47 -6.14 9.68 8.06
N GLY A 48 -5.69 10.77 7.44
CA GLY A 48 -6.45 12.01 7.31
C GLY A 48 -6.17 13.02 8.42
N SER A 49 -6.90 14.14 8.38
CA SER A 49 -6.72 15.28 9.29
C SER A 49 -7.75 15.32 10.44
N LEU A 50 -8.55 14.26 10.57
CA LEU A 50 -9.58 14.17 11.60
C LEU A 50 -8.94 13.61 12.87
N GLN A 51 -9.09 14.30 13.99
CA GLN A 51 -8.74 13.74 15.29
C GLN A 51 -9.89 12.87 15.76
N LEU A 52 -9.57 11.61 16.06
CA LEU A 52 -10.52 10.61 16.55
C LEU A 52 -9.95 10.00 17.82
N GLU A 53 -10.72 10.10 18.90
CA GLU A 53 -10.36 9.58 20.22
C GLU A 53 -11.38 8.50 20.59
N PRO A 54 -11.11 7.22 20.26
CA PRO A 54 -11.98 6.11 20.67
C PRO A 54 -11.76 5.76 22.13
N GLU A 55 -12.84 5.60 22.89
CA GLU A 55 -12.80 5.02 24.23
C GLU A 55 -13.35 3.60 24.23
N TRP A 56 -12.62 2.67 24.84
CA TRP A 56 -13.02 1.27 24.97
C TRP A 56 -13.53 0.99 26.38
N HIS A 57 -14.52 0.09 26.51
CA HIS A 57 -15.17 -0.21 27.80
C HIS A 57 -14.20 -0.58 28.94
N ASP A 58 -13.10 -1.29 28.65
CA ASP A 58 -12.13 -1.75 29.65
C ASP A 58 -10.87 -0.88 29.70
N GLY A 59 -10.91 0.31 29.08
CA GLY A 59 -9.77 1.22 28.94
C GLY A 59 -8.60 0.67 28.12
N THR A 60 -8.72 -0.55 27.59
CA THR A 60 -7.69 -1.22 26.81
C THR A 60 -7.97 -1.03 25.33
N ASP A 61 -6.99 -0.50 24.60
CA ASP A 61 -7.07 -0.33 23.16
C ASP A 61 -7.25 -1.68 22.46
N MET A 62 -8.24 -1.73 21.56
CA MET A 62 -8.49 -2.88 20.72
C MET A 62 -7.89 -2.68 19.34
N ALA A 63 -7.46 -3.77 18.70
CA ALA A 63 -7.07 -3.74 17.30
C ALA A 63 -8.25 -3.27 16.43
N VAL A 64 -8.00 -2.25 15.61
CA VAL A 64 -9.00 -1.67 14.71
C VAL A 64 -8.77 -2.21 13.30
N HIS A 65 -9.80 -2.83 12.73
CA HIS A 65 -9.80 -3.29 11.34
C HIS A 65 -10.82 -2.48 10.53
N VAL A 66 -10.34 -1.77 9.51
CA VAL A 66 -11.17 -0.86 8.70
C VAL A 66 -11.38 -1.43 7.30
N TYR A 67 -12.62 -1.84 7.02
CA TYR A 67 -13.04 -2.33 5.70
C TYR A 67 -13.71 -1.21 4.90
N ASN A 68 -12.91 -0.27 4.39
CA ASN A 68 -13.41 0.86 3.60
C ASN A 68 -12.94 0.77 2.13
N ARG A 69 -13.31 1.77 1.32
CA ARG A 69 -12.89 1.84 -0.09
C ARG A 69 -11.37 1.89 -0.25
N ASP A 70 -10.63 2.52 0.67
CA ASP A 70 -9.18 2.60 0.57
C ASP A 70 -8.54 1.21 0.72
N LEU A 71 -9.06 0.37 1.63
CA LEU A 71 -8.67 -1.03 1.75
C LEU A 71 -8.97 -1.80 0.46
N VAL A 72 -10.16 -1.59 -0.12
CA VAL A 72 -10.54 -2.21 -1.38
C VAL A 72 -9.61 -1.76 -2.50
N ASP A 73 -9.30 -0.48 -2.64
CA ASP A 73 -8.40 0.05 -3.66
C ASP A 73 -6.95 -0.43 -3.44
N GLN A 74 -6.54 -0.65 -2.18
CA GLN A 74 -5.24 -1.20 -1.83
C GLN A 74 -5.13 -2.68 -2.20
N ILE A 75 -6.15 -3.47 -1.88
CA ILE A 75 -6.21 -4.91 -2.13
C ILE A 75 -6.51 -5.20 -3.60
N LEU A 76 -7.45 -4.50 -4.21
CA LEU A 76 -7.85 -4.66 -5.61
C LEU A 76 -7.02 -3.76 -6.53
N ARG A 77 -5.70 -3.90 -6.47
CA ARG A 77 -4.88 -3.38 -7.57
C ARG A 77 -5.00 -4.36 -8.73
N GLU A 78 -5.55 -3.89 -9.84
CA GLU A 78 -5.49 -4.61 -11.10
C GLU A 78 -4.03 -4.96 -11.40
N SER A 79 -3.77 -6.25 -11.62
CA SER A 79 -2.47 -6.63 -12.15
C SER A 79 -2.40 -6.10 -13.58
N ASN A 80 -1.52 -5.12 -13.86
CA ASN A 80 -1.28 -4.63 -15.23
C ASN A 80 -0.84 -5.74 -16.20
N ARG A 81 -0.51 -6.93 -15.68
CA ARG A 81 -0.04 -8.08 -16.43
C ARG A 81 -1.12 -9.05 -16.86
N MET A 82 -2.23 -9.17 -16.12
CA MET A 82 -3.30 -10.10 -16.43
C MET A 82 -4.65 -9.44 -16.16
N PRO A 83 -5.34 -9.00 -17.22
CA PRO A 83 -6.72 -8.53 -17.12
C PRO A 83 -7.59 -9.59 -16.44
N GLY A 84 -8.29 -9.21 -15.36
CA GLY A 84 -9.18 -10.11 -14.61
C GLY A 84 -8.55 -10.87 -13.44
N VAL A 85 -7.24 -10.70 -13.16
CA VAL A 85 -6.60 -11.27 -11.96
C VAL A 85 -6.47 -10.21 -10.88
N PHE A 86 -7.16 -10.43 -9.77
CA PHE A 86 -7.09 -9.62 -8.56
C PHE A 86 -6.11 -10.24 -7.57
N VAL A 87 -5.20 -9.44 -7.05
CA VAL A 87 -4.14 -9.89 -6.15
C VAL A 87 -4.51 -9.49 -4.73
N LEU A 88 -4.97 -10.44 -3.90
CA LEU A 88 -5.43 -10.13 -2.55
C LEU A 88 -4.27 -9.98 -1.55
N GLY A 89 -4.26 -8.88 -0.78
CA GLY A 89 -3.38 -8.63 0.35
C GLY A 89 -2.17 -7.73 0.06
N GLU A 90 -1.73 -6.96 1.05
CA GLU A 90 -0.63 -5.98 0.92
C GLU A 90 0.68 -6.61 0.44
N ASN A 91 1.07 -7.74 1.04
CA ASN A 91 2.29 -8.48 0.67
C ASN A 91 2.28 -8.90 -0.80
N SER A 92 1.09 -9.23 -1.32
CA SER A 92 0.90 -9.69 -2.69
C SER A 92 1.04 -8.53 -3.69
N VAL A 93 0.61 -7.31 -3.30
CA VAL A 93 0.81 -6.09 -4.08
C VAL A 93 2.29 -5.72 -4.18
N ASP A 94 3.04 -5.79 -3.08
CA ASP A 94 4.46 -5.43 -3.10
C ASP A 94 5.30 -6.45 -3.86
N ALA A 95 4.96 -7.74 -3.77
CA ALA A 95 5.53 -8.77 -4.63
C ALA A 95 5.29 -8.47 -6.12
N GLN A 96 4.10 -8.01 -6.48
CA GLN A 96 3.77 -7.64 -7.86
C GLN A 96 4.59 -6.44 -8.34
N LYS A 97 4.73 -5.38 -7.52
CA LYS A 97 5.59 -4.23 -7.84
C LYS A 97 7.05 -4.66 -8.04
N ARG A 98 7.56 -5.57 -7.19
CA ARG A 98 8.93 -6.07 -7.31
C ARG A 98 9.11 -6.85 -8.62
N LEU A 99 8.15 -7.69 -8.98
CA LEU A 99 8.15 -8.42 -10.25
C LEU A 99 8.10 -7.47 -11.45
N GLU A 100 7.36 -6.36 -11.38
CA GLU A 100 7.38 -5.30 -12.40
C GLU A 100 8.76 -4.66 -12.53
N GLN A 101 9.41 -4.29 -11.42
CA GLN A 101 10.76 -3.70 -11.44
C GLN A 101 11.81 -4.59 -12.09
N ILE A 102 11.69 -5.90 -11.86
CA ILE A 102 12.63 -6.89 -12.39
C ILE A 102 12.47 -7.05 -13.90
N GLN A 103 11.25 -7.01 -14.42
CA GLN A 103 10.94 -7.45 -15.80
C GLN A 103 10.58 -6.33 -16.77
N MET A 104 10.30 -5.12 -16.29
CA MET A 104 10.02 -4.00 -17.18
C MET A 104 11.19 -3.75 -18.14
N THR A 105 10.91 -3.22 -19.32
CA THR A 105 11.94 -2.85 -20.30
C THR A 105 12.93 -1.86 -19.69
N GLY A 106 14.23 -2.17 -19.75
CA GLY A 106 15.29 -1.40 -19.09
C GLY A 106 15.36 -1.57 -17.57
N GLY A 107 14.58 -2.51 -17.02
CA GLY A 107 14.57 -2.92 -15.63
C GLY A 107 15.79 -3.76 -15.24
N GLU A 108 15.74 -4.39 -14.06
CA GLU A 108 16.91 -5.06 -13.50
C GLU A 108 17.42 -6.23 -14.36
N ARG A 109 16.52 -7.03 -14.95
CA ARG A 109 16.91 -8.13 -15.84
C ARG A 109 17.66 -7.64 -17.07
N ASP A 110 17.12 -6.65 -17.77
CA ASP A 110 17.74 -6.11 -18.98
C ASP A 110 19.12 -5.51 -18.68
N ARG A 111 19.26 -4.84 -17.53
CA ARG A 111 20.56 -4.31 -17.08
C ARG A 111 21.56 -5.42 -16.78
N ALA A 112 21.14 -6.45 -16.05
CA ALA A 112 21.99 -7.59 -15.72
C ALA A 112 22.46 -8.32 -16.99
N VAL A 113 21.54 -8.56 -17.94
CA VAL A 113 21.86 -9.18 -19.23
C VAL A 113 22.86 -8.33 -20.02
N ASN A 114 22.66 -7.02 -20.08
CA ASN A 114 23.58 -6.11 -20.77
C ASN A 114 24.99 -6.08 -20.15
N VAL A 115 25.08 -6.03 -18.82
CA VAL A 115 26.37 -6.05 -18.11
C VAL A 115 27.09 -7.38 -18.36
N TYR A 116 26.38 -8.50 -18.26
CA TYR A 116 26.93 -9.82 -18.51
C TYR A 116 27.44 -9.97 -19.94
N GLY A 117 26.66 -9.50 -20.93
CA GLY A 117 27.09 -9.49 -22.33
C GLY A 117 28.39 -8.73 -22.54
N ARG A 118 28.51 -7.52 -21.96
CA ARG A 118 29.74 -6.71 -22.05
C ARG A 118 30.96 -7.38 -21.41
N MET A 119 30.76 -8.07 -20.29
CA MET A 119 31.83 -8.83 -19.63
C MET A 119 32.31 -9.99 -20.51
N GLN A 120 31.39 -10.76 -21.11
CA GLN A 120 31.77 -11.86 -22.00
C GLN A 120 32.56 -11.37 -23.22
N THR A 121 32.14 -10.28 -23.86
CA THR A 121 32.86 -9.71 -25.01
C THR A 121 34.25 -9.22 -24.60
N SER A 122 34.35 -8.54 -23.45
CA SER A 122 35.64 -8.06 -22.95
C SER A 122 36.59 -9.21 -22.63
N HIS A 123 36.06 -10.29 -22.05
CA HIS A 123 36.81 -11.50 -21.74
C HIS A 123 37.31 -12.20 -23.02
N SER A 124 36.46 -12.36 -24.05
CA SER A 124 36.89 -13.00 -25.30
C SER A 124 37.98 -12.18 -26.00
N VAL A 125 37.84 -10.86 -26.06
CA VAL A 125 38.84 -9.97 -26.66
C VAL A 125 40.18 -10.03 -25.92
N ALA A 126 40.16 -10.13 -24.58
CA ALA A 126 41.38 -10.29 -23.80
C ALA A 126 42.06 -11.63 -24.07
N GLN A 127 41.29 -12.73 -24.17
CA GLN A 127 41.82 -14.05 -24.50
C GLN A 127 42.45 -14.11 -25.89
N ASP A 128 41.82 -13.50 -26.89
CA ASP A 128 42.34 -13.46 -28.26
C ASP A 128 43.65 -12.65 -28.35
N ARG A 129 43.73 -11.51 -27.64
CA ARG A 129 44.98 -10.72 -27.55
C ARG A 129 46.11 -11.54 -26.93
N GLN A 130 45.82 -12.27 -25.85
CA GLN A 130 46.83 -13.08 -25.16
C GLN A 130 47.31 -14.26 -26.02
N ARG A 131 46.44 -14.89 -26.81
CA ARG A 131 46.83 -15.92 -27.78
C ARG A 131 47.67 -15.36 -28.94
N GLY A 132 47.31 -14.19 -29.46
CA GLY A 132 48.07 -13.53 -30.54
C GLY A 132 49.49 -13.15 -30.13
N LEU A 133 49.70 -12.73 -28.88
CA LEU A 133 51.02 -12.38 -28.33
C LEU A 133 51.95 -13.60 -28.11
N LEU A 134 51.42 -14.82 -28.06
CA LEU A 134 52.20 -16.06 -27.88
C LEU A 134 52.62 -16.72 -29.21
N THR A 135 52.21 -16.15 -30.36
CA THR A 135 52.42 -16.75 -31.70
C THR A 135 53.50 -16.02 -32.53
N VAL A 136 54.26 -15.11 -31.91
CA VAL A 136 55.43 -14.41 -32.50
C VAL A 136 56.68 -14.85 -31.75
#